data_AF-A0A2W5X5R8-F1
#
_entry.id   AF-A0A2W5X5R8-F1
#
_cell.length_a   1.000
_cell.length_b   1.000
_cell.length_c   1.000
_cell.angle_alpha   90.00
_cell.angle_beta   90.00
_cell.angle_gamma   90.00
#
_symmetry.space_group_name_H-M   'P 1'
#
loop_
_entity.id
_entity.type
_entity.pdbx_description
1 polymer ?
#
loop_
_entity_poly.entity_id
_entity_poly.type
_entity_poly.pdbx_seq_one_letter_code
_entity_poly.pdbx_strand_id
1 'polypeptide(L)'
;MTMHQSPLWRGLLGSLAAVLLLGAGTPSSAQTASVDFDAALRGLKFKPEKVDGNQGVRGKANGLLDADEMALAAAFLNGADLHLEAKGGLDRARLAAAYDQALASAQTDLARLTKTWPTAPQVAAGYALLGEESYLAFNAMAGAFGAPMKGDYTLARALTPYLAADGDADGDGVSNRDEYAETIKDGRAAYLRAALDPNIRPTKAATPAATAKPAEVQTRTVGIVLYPGFEVLDVFGPVEMWANTPGLEVVMISQDGGPVRSAQGAVVQAEYSFATAPRLAIMMVPGGAGTYSQLENPTLLSFLKARDAETEFTTSVCTGSALLAKAGLLKGRKATSNKALFSLAVDQDPSVTWIKRARWVEDGKYFTSSGVSAGTDMALGLIARLTAKADAQALARSLEYEWRDDPDRDPFAKP
;
A
#
# COMPACT_ATOMS: atom_id res chain seq x y z
N MET A 1 47.91 17.92 -44.14
CA MET A 1 47.26 16.92 -43.26
C MET A 1 45.78 16.94 -43.56
N THR A 2 45.28 15.79 -44.00
CA THR A 2 43.99 15.55 -44.65
C THR A 2 42.82 15.51 -43.68
N MET A 3 41.74 16.25 -43.97
CA MET A 3 40.35 15.82 -43.73
C MET A 3 39.43 16.47 -44.78
N HIS A 4 39.05 15.64 -45.76
CA HIS A 4 37.90 15.77 -46.69
C HIS A 4 36.59 15.45 -45.94
N GLN A 5 35.37 15.89 -46.25
CA GLN A 5 34.75 16.91 -47.12
C GLN A 5 33.35 17.21 -46.52
N SER A 6 32.76 18.33 -46.91
CA SER A 6 31.44 18.92 -46.59
C SER A 6 30.29 18.33 -47.47
N PRO A 7 29.09 18.93 -47.69
CA PRO A 7 28.22 19.89 -46.92
C PRO A 7 26.68 19.57 -46.95
N LEU A 8 25.95 20.26 -46.06
CA LEU A 8 24.64 20.97 -46.17
C LEU A 8 23.52 20.57 -47.18
N TRP A 9 22.35 20.26 -46.63
CA TRP A 9 20.98 20.78 -46.89
C TRP A 9 20.59 21.43 -48.24
N ARG A 10 19.45 20.97 -48.82
CA ARG A 10 18.30 21.80 -49.30
C ARG A 10 17.11 20.95 -49.83
N GLY A 11 15.89 21.36 -49.46
CA GLY A 11 14.63 21.21 -50.25
C GLY A 11 13.57 20.22 -49.68
N LEU A 12 12.60 20.62 -48.85
CA LEU A 12 11.30 21.30 -49.09
C LEU A 12 10.14 20.43 -49.66
N LEU A 13 9.02 20.48 -48.92
CA LEU A 13 7.59 20.41 -49.30
C LEU A 13 6.89 19.04 -49.43
N GLY A 14 5.74 18.95 -48.73
CA GLY A 14 4.63 18.09 -49.17
C GLY A 14 3.72 17.54 -48.07
N SER A 15 2.92 18.38 -47.42
CA SER A 15 1.78 17.95 -46.59
C SER A 15 0.53 17.72 -47.46
N LEU A 16 -0.35 16.82 -46.99
CA LEU A 16 -1.81 16.68 -47.23
C LEU A 16 -2.36 15.52 -48.10
N ALA A 17 -3.13 14.69 -47.39
CA ALA A 17 -4.50 14.21 -47.69
C ALA A 17 -4.71 12.83 -48.36
N ALA A 18 -5.07 11.87 -47.49
CA ALA A 18 -6.26 11.01 -47.51
C ALA A 18 -6.58 10.12 -48.74
N VAL A 19 -6.59 8.79 -48.52
CA VAL A 19 -7.70 7.90 -48.93
C VAL A 19 -7.89 6.81 -47.87
N LEU A 20 -9.07 6.79 -47.26
CA LEU A 20 -9.68 5.68 -46.55
C LEU A 20 -10.35 4.76 -47.60
N LEU A 21 -10.20 3.43 -47.50
CA LEU A 21 -11.30 2.44 -47.52
C LEU A 21 -10.76 0.99 -47.66
N LEU A 22 -11.06 0.20 -46.63
CA LEU A 22 -11.47 -1.20 -46.63
C LEU A 22 -10.54 -2.26 -47.25
N GLY A 23 -9.83 -2.94 -46.35
CA GLY A 23 -9.54 -4.36 -46.47
C GLY A 23 -9.76 -5.00 -45.11
N ALA A 24 -10.95 -5.55 -44.89
CA ALA A 24 -11.23 -6.44 -43.77
C ALA A 24 -10.38 -7.71 -43.94
N GLY A 25 -9.16 -7.69 -43.40
CA GLY A 25 -8.40 -8.88 -43.15
C GLY A 25 -8.88 -9.48 -41.84
N THR A 26 -9.71 -10.52 -41.92
CA THR A 26 -9.89 -11.46 -40.81
C THR A 26 -8.49 -11.88 -40.32
N PRO A 27 -8.14 -11.70 -39.03
CA PRO A 27 -6.93 -12.31 -38.52
C PRO A 27 -7.09 -13.82 -38.69
N SER A 28 -6.21 -14.39 -39.51
CA SER A 28 -5.99 -15.82 -39.57
C SER A 28 -5.88 -16.34 -38.13
N SER A 29 -6.68 -17.35 -37.81
CA SER A 29 -6.63 -18.09 -36.54
C SER A 29 -5.29 -18.82 -36.45
N ALA A 30 -4.23 -18.09 -36.12
CA ALA A 30 -3.07 -18.68 -35.50
C ALA A 30 -3.57 -19.19 -34.15
N GLN A 31 -3.65 -20.51 -33.98
CA GLN A 31 -3.82 -21.11 -32.66
C GLN A 31 -2.71 -20.51 -31.77
N THR A 32 -3.11 -19.61 -30.88
CA THR A 32 -2.25 -19.12 -29.81
C THR A 32 -1.75 -20.34 -29.06
N ALA A 33 -0.43 -20.50 -28.96
CA ALA A 33 0.14 -21.53 -28.11
C ALA A 33 -0.48 -21.39 -26.71
N SER A 34 -0.97 -22.50 -26.15
CA SER A 34 -1.59 -22.50 -24.83
C SER A 34 -0.65 -21.87 -23.81
N VAL A 35 -1.15 -20.96 -22.99
CA VAL A 35 -0.39 -20.29 -21.93
C VAL A 35 -0.12 -21.29 -20.81
N ASP A 36 1.16 -21.57 -20.53
CA ASP A 36 1.59 -22.48 -19.48
C ASP A 36 2.51 -21.74 -18.49
N PHE A 37 1.91 -21.16 -17.45
CA PHE A 37 2.66 -20.43 -16.42
C PHE A 37 3.46 -21.36 -15.51
N ASP A 38 3.05 -22.61 -15.32
CA ASP A 38 3.83 -23.59 -14.55
C ASP A 38 5.17 -23.88 -15.23
N ALA A 39 5.16 -24.09 -16.55
CA ALA A 39 6.38 -24.22 -17.34
C ALA A 39 7.19 -22.92 -17.32
N ALA A 40 6.52 -21.77 -17.39
CA ALA A 40 7.19 -20.47 -17.34
C ALA A 40 7.93 -20.26 -16.00
N LEU A 41 7.28 -20.50 -14.87
CA LEU A 41 7.85 -20.42 -13.52
C LEU A 41 9.02 -21.41 -13.36
N ARG A 42 8.87 -22.66 -13.83
CA ARG A 42 9.99 -23.62 -13.85
C ARG A 42 11.18 -23.12 -14.66
N GLY A 43 10.95 -22.38 -15.75
CA GLY A 43 12.01 -21.75 -16.54
C GLY A 43 12.77 -20.64 -15.81
N LEU A 44 12.18 -20.03 -14.76
CA LEU A 44 12.86 -19.13 -13.81
C LEU A 44 13.57 -19.89 -12.69
N LYS A 45 13.51 -21.23 -12.69
CA LYS A 45 13.95 -22.11 -11.59
C LYS A 45 13.12 -21.96 -10.31
N PHE A 46 11.93 -21.40 -10.43
CA PHE A 46 10.95 -21.46 -9.34
C PHE A 46 10.34 -22.86 -9.24
N LYS A 47 9.92 -23.20 -8.03
CA LYS A 47 9.18 -24.43 -7.73
C LYS A 47 7.72 -24.03 -7.60
N PRO A 48 6.87 -24.23 -8.63
CA PRO A 48 5.48 -23.74 -8.63
C PRO A 48 4.69 -24.15 -7.38
N GLU A 49 4.99 -25.31 -6.82
CA GLU A 49 4.37 -25.85 -5.61
C GLU A 49 4.82 -25.20 -4.28
N LYS A 50 5.70 -24.19 -4.32
CA LYS A 50 6.27 -23.56 -3.12
C LYS A 50 6.32 -22.03 -3.16
N VAL A 51 5.97 -21.42 -4.29
CA VAL A 51 6.15 -19.98 -4.49
C VAL A 51 4.82 -19.27 -4.25
N ASP A 52 4.80 -18.49 -3.19
CA ASP A 52 3.83 -17.42 -2.88
C ASP A 52 4.71 -16.17 -2.67
N GLY A 53 5.04 -15.54 -3.80
CA GLY A 53 6.05 -14.51 -3.93
C GLY A 53 5.48 -13.18 -4.38
N ASN A 54 4.22 -13.15 -4.86
CA ASN A 54 3.49 -11.89 -4.94
C ASN A 54 3.10 -11.42 -3.54
N GLN A 55 2.87 -10.11 -3.45
CA GLN A 55 2.34 -9.52 -2.24
C GLN A 55 0.84 -9.37 -2.42
N GLY A 56 0.07 -9.81 -1.42
CA GLY A 56 -1.32 -9.39 -1.26
C GLY A 56 -1.40 -8.13 -0.40
N VAL A 57 -2.63 -7.71 -0.10
CA VAL A 57 -2.89 -6.54 0.73
C VAL A 57 -2.03 -6.60 1.99
N ARG A 58 -1.19 -5.58 2.23
CA ARG A 58 -0.20 -5.45 3.33
C ARG A 58 1.21 -5.99 3.09
N GLY A 59 1.61 -6.28 1.86
CA GLY A 59 3.02 -6.60 1.58
C GLY A 59 3.50 -7.98 2.08
N LYS A 60 2.56 -8.89 2.38
CA LYS A 60 2.83 -10.31 2.68
C LYS A 60 2.37 -11.18 1.53
N ALA A 61 2.97 -12.36 1.42
CA ALA A 61 2.44 -13.51 0.71
C ALA A 61 0.92 -13.61 0.92
N ASN A 62 0.16 -13.70 -0.17
CA ASN A 62 -1.28 -13.50 -0.16
C ASN A 62 -2.07 -14.75 0.29
N GLY A 63 -1.35 -15.85 0.53
CA GLY A 63 -1.86 -17.14 0.98
C GLY A 63 -2.27 -18.08 -0.16
N LEU A 64 -2.16 -17.63 -1.41
CA LEU A 64 -2.32 -18.42 -2.62
C LEU A 64 -0.93 -18.63 -3.23
N LEU A 65 -0.67 -19.80 -3.80
CA LEU A 65 0.57 -19.96 -4.56
C LEU A 65 0.45 -19.14 -5.85
N ASP A 66 1.51 -18.42 -6.22
CA ASP A 66 1.58 -17.64 -7.46
C ASP A 66 1.25 -18.52 -8.67
N ALA A 67 1.63 -19.80 -8.61
CA ALA A 67 1.32 -20.78 -9.64
C ALA A 67 -0.18 -21.12 -9.74
N ASP A 68 -0.90 -21.11 -8.62
CA ASP A 68 -2.35 -21.35 -8.58
C ASP A 68 -3.12 -20.12 -9.08
N GLU A 69 -2.69 -18.92 -8.71
CA GLU A 69 -3.26 -17.66 -9.22
C GLU A 69 -3.03 -17.51 -10.74
N MET A 70 -1.80 -17.77 -11.20
CA MET A 70 -1.52 -17.78 -12.63
C MET A 70 -2.24 -18.91 -13.35
N ALA A 71 -2.50 -20.05 -12.70
CA ALA A 71 -3.30 -21.11 -13.29
C ALA A 71 -4.75 -20.68 -13.54
N LEU A 72 -5.33 -19.77 -12.73
CA LEU A 72 -6.64 -19.19 -12.99
C LEU A 72 -6.65 -18.38 -14.29
N ALA A 73 -5.67 -17.47 -14.45
CA ALA A 73 -5.52 -16.71 -15.68
C ALA A 73 -5.26 -17.61 -16.90
N ALA A 74 -4.41 -18.63 -16.77
CA ALA A 74 -4.17 -19.61 -17.83
C ALA A 74 -5.42 -20.41 -18.18
N ALA A 75 -6.21 -20.83 -17.19
CA ALA A 75 -7.45 -21.56 -17.41
C ALA A 75 -8.47 -20.71 -18.20
N PHE A 76 -8.56 -19.41 -17.91
CA PHE A 76 -9.34 -18.49 -18.72
C PHE A 76 -8.82 -18.33 -20.16
N LEU A 77 -7.51 -18.09 -20.32
CA LEU A 77 -6.89 -17.85 -21.64
C LEU A 77 -7.01 -19.09 -22.54
N ASN A 78 -6.82 -20.27 -21.97
CA ASN A 78 -6.83 -21.56 -22.66
C ASN A 78 -8.23 -22.19 -22.75
N GLY A 79 -9.18 -21.75 -21.93
CA GLY A 79 -10.57 -22.24 -21.92
C GLY A 79 -11.37 -21.79 -23.14
N ALA A 80 -12.43 -22.54 -23.45
CA ALA A 80 -13.41 -22.16 -24.47
C ALA A 80 -14.59 -21.39 -23.84
N ASP A 81 -15.08 -20.37 -24.53
CA ASP A 81 -16.36 -19.65 -24.31
C ASP A 81 -16.89 -19.55 -22.87
N LEU A 82 -16.07 -18.97 -21.97
CA LEU A 82 -16.52 -18.49 -20.67
C LEU A 82 -17.19 -17.12 -20.85
N HIS A 83 -18.52 -17.08 -20.71
CA HIS A 83 -19.33 -15.85 -20.80
C HIS A 83 -19.82 -15.42 -19.41
N LEU A 84 -18.89 -14.92 -18.59
CA LEU A 84 -19.14 -14.58 -17.19
C LEU A 84 -19.61 -13.13 -17.01
N GLU A 85 -19.60 -12.33 -18.07
CA GLU A 85 -19.92 -10.90 -18.03
C GLU A 85 -21.36 -10.65 -17.58
N ALA A 86 -22.28 -11.56 -17.91
CA ALA A 86 -23.67 -11.51 -17.48
C ALA A 86 -23.85 -11.65 -15.96
N LYS A 87 -22.84 -12.17 -15.25
CA LYS A 87 -22.77 -12.28 -13.79
C LYS A 87 -21.85 -11.24 -13.17
N GLY A 88 -21.19 -10.42 -13.98
CA GLY A 88 -20.21 -9.45 -13.51
C GLY A 88 -18.78 -9.99 -13.46
N GLY A 89 -18.54 -11.22 -13.93
CA GLY A 89 -17.22 -11.83 -14.04
C GLY A 89 -16.41 -11.36 -15.24
N LEU A 90 -15.22 -11.94 -15.39
CA LEU A 90 -14.21 -11.52 -16.36
C LEU A 90 -14.54 -11.92 -17.80
N ASP A 91 -14.38 -10.98 -18.72
CA ASP A 91 -14.41 -11.23 -20.16
C ASP A 91 -13.07 -11.81 -20.65
N ARG A 92 -13.13 -12.94 -21.35
CA ARG A 92 -11.96 -13.61 -21.92
C ARG A 92 -11.25 -12.75 -22.96
N ALA A 93 -11.99 -12.00 -23.79
CA ALA A 93 -11.38 -11.17 -24.83
C ALA A 93 -10.56 -10.03 -24.21
N ARG A 94 -11.09 -9.41 -23.15
CA ARG A 94 -10.39 -8.41 -22.33
C ARG A 94 -9.12 -8.99 -21.69
N LEU A 95 -9.19 -10.20 -21.13
CA LEU A 95 -8.02 -10.87 -20.56
C LEU A 95 -6.96 -11.20 -21.62
N ALA A 96 -7.36 -11.73 -22.78
CA ALA A 96 -6.43 -12.00 -23.88
C ALA A 96 -5.71 -10.74 -24.35
N ALA A 97 -6.44 -9.65 -24.58
CA ALA A 97 -5.85 -8.36 -24.96
C ALA A 97 -4.89 -7.81 -23.89
N ALA A 98 -5.24 -7.96 -22.61
CA ALA A 98 -4.39 -7.55 -21.50
C ALA A 98 -3.09 -8.38 -21.42
N TYR A 99 -3.20 -9.69 -21.61
CA TYR A 99 -2.04 -10.60 -21.61
C TYR A 99 -1.11 -10.31 -22.79
N ASP A 100 -1.64 -10.14 -24.00
CA ASP A 100 -0.85 -9.84 -25.19
C ASP A 100 -0.08 -8.51 -25.05
N GLN A 101 -0.74 -7.47 -24.52
CA GLN A 101 -0.09 -6.19 -24.22
C GLN A 101 1.05 -6.35 -23.20
N ALA A 102 0.74 -7.01 -22.06
CA ALA A 102 1.72 -7.21 -21.00
C ALA A 102 2.91 -8.06 -21.47
N LEU A 103 2.67 -9.10 -22.28
CA LEU A 103 3.71 -9.96 -22.83
C LEU A 103 4.62 -9.20 -23.79
N ALA A 104 4.05 -8.38 -24.68
CA ALA A 104 4.84 -7.55 -25.61
C ALA A 104 5.73 -6.54 -24.85
N SER A 105 5.18 -5.89 -23.81
CA SER A 105 5.92 -5.01 -22.91
C SER A 105 7.05 -5.76 -22.20
N ALA A 106 6.75 -6.93 -21.62
CA ALA A 106 7.71 -7.73 -20.88
C ALA A 106 8.83 -8.31 -21.76
N GLN A 107 8.55 -8.67 -23.01
CA GLN A 107 9.56 -9.10 -23.98
C GLN A 107 10.59 -8.00 -24.25
N THR A 108 10.14 -6.75 -24.26
CA THR A 108 11.01 -5.57 -24.44
C THR A 108 11.78 -5.27 -23.16
N ASP A 109 11.08 -5.15 -22.03
CA ASP A 109 11.67 -4.75 -20.75
C ASP A 109 12.71 -5.77 -20.25
N LEU A 110 12.41 -7.06 -20.40
CA LEU A 110 13.21 -8.15 -19.86
C LEU A 110 14.15 -8.77 -20.89
N ALA A 111 14.32 -8.15 -22.08
CA ALA A 111 15.12 -8.68 -23.18
C ALA A 111 16.53 -9.12 -22.78
N ARG A 112 17.14 -8.43 -21.80
CA ARG A 112 18.47 -8.76 -21.25
C ARG A 112 18.49 -10.00 -20.35
N LEU A 113 17.35 -10.32 -19.74
CA LEU A 113 17.19 -11.44 -18.82
C LEU A 113 16.86 -12.73 -19.57
N THR A 114 16.27 -12.65 -20.77
CA THR A 114 15.83 -13.82 -21.56
C THR A 114 16.95 -14.78 -21.91
N LYS A 115 18.20 -14.30 -21.99
CA LYS A 115 19.37 -15.16 -22.19
C LYS A 115 19.57 -16.16 -21.03
N THR A 116 19.25 -15.76 -19.81
CA THR A 116 19.40 -16.56 -18.59
C THR A 116 18.09 -17.21 -18.18
N TRP A 117 16.98 -16.51 -18.38
CA TRP A 117 15.62 -16.93 -18.04
C TRP A 117 14.69 -16.67 -19.23
N PRO A 118 14.63 -17.58 -20.22
CA PRO A 118 13.86 -17.39 -21.46
C PRO A 118 12.37 -17.13 -21.22
N THR A 119 11.84 -17.59 -20.10
CA THR A 119 10.41 -17.48 -19.73
C THR A 119 10.08 -16.27 -18.85
N ALA A 120 11.07 -15.41 -18.56
CA ALA A 120 10.86 -14.21 -17.75
C ALA A 120 9.74 -13.29 -18.27
N PRO A 121 9.59 -13.05 -19.59
CA PRO A 121 8.48 -12.24 -20.11
C PRO A 121 7.10 -12.82 -19.81
N GLN A 122 6.94 -14.14 -19.94
CA GLN A 122 5.67 -14.83 -19.66
C GLN A 122 5.32 -14.72 -18.18
N VAL A 123 6.28 -14.96 -17.29
CA VAL A 123 6.03 -14.83 -15.84
C VAL A 123 5.69 -13.39 -15.47
N ALA A 124 6.40 -12.40 -16.01
CA ALA A 124 6.14 -10.99 -15.75
C ALA A 124 4.75 -10.54 -16.22
N ALA A 125 4.33 -11.00 -17.40
CA ALA A 125 2.97 -10.77 -17.89
C ALA A 125 1.93 -11.42 -16.98
N GLY A 126 2.21 -12.64 -16.49
CA GLY A 126 1.38 -13.32 -15.48
C GLY A 126 1.19 -12.49 -14.20
N TYR A 127 2.28 -12.03 -13.58
CA TYR A 127 2.18 -11.20 -12.36
C TYR A 127 1.44 -9.88 -12.62
N ALA A 128 1.57 -9.28 -13.81
CA ALA A 128 0.85 -8.06 -14.14
C ALA A 128 -0.67 -8.28 -14.21
N LEU A 129 -1.13 -9.47 -14.60
CA LEU A 129 -2.56 -9.82 -14.63
C LEU A 129 -3.17 -9.98 -13.23
N LEU A 130 -2.35 -10.37 -12.24
CA LEU A 130 -2.76 -10.56 -10.85
C LEU A 130 -2.94 -9.25 -10.07
N GLY A 131 -2.76 -8.10 -10.74
CA GLY A 131 -3.05 -6.77 -10.20
C GLY A 131 -1.83 -5.95 -9.80
N GLU A 132 -2.11 -4.77 -9.25
CA GLU A 132 -1.09 -3.73 -8.95
C GLU A 132 0.04 -4.24 -8.07
N GLU A 133 -0.29 -4.89 -6.96
CA GLU A 133 0.68 -5.33 -5.97
C GLU A 133 1.60 -6.42 -6.52
N SER A 134 1.02 -7.39 -7.25
CA SER A 134 1.75 -8.43 -7.98
C SER A 134 2.69 -7.85 -9.05
N TYR A 135 2.22 -6.86 -9.81
CA TYR A 135 3.05 -6.12 -10.79
C TYR A 135 4.22 -5.41 -10.10
N LEU A 136 3.97 -4.66 -9.02
CA LEU A 136 5.01 -3.92 -8.31
C LEU A 136 6.05 -4.84 -7.68
N ALA A 137 5.62 -5.96 -7.08
CA ALA A 137 6.51 -6.96 -6.52
C ALA A 137 7.46 -7.54 -7.58
N PHE A 138 6.90 -7.96 -8.73
CA PHE A 138 7.73 -8.50 -9.82
C PHE A 138 8.60 -7.43 -10.48
N ASN A 139 8.10 -6.20 -10.64
CA ASN A 139 8.87 -5.09 -11.18
C ASN A 139 10.08 -4.74 -10.29
N ALA A 140 9.90 -4.75 -8.97
CA ALA A 140 10.99 -4.55 -8.01
C ALA A 140 12.06 -5.66 -8.14
N MET A 141 11.63 -6.93 -8.23
CA MET A 141 12.53 -8.06 -8.46
C MET A 141 13.29 -7.90 -9.79
N ALA A 142 12.59 -7.66 -10.90
CA ALA A 142 13.20 -7.48 -12.21
C ALA A 142 14.16 -6.27 -12.23
N GLY A 143 13.80 -5.20 -11.52
CA GLY A 143 14.63 -4.01 -11.28
C GLY A 143 15.92 -4.30 -10.50
N ALA A 144 15.91 -5.24 -9.55
CA ALA A 144 17.13 -5.69 -8.86
C ALA A 144 18.10 -6.43 -9.81
N PHE A 145 17.57 -7.09 -10.84
CA PHE A 145 18.33 -7.61 -11.98
C PHE A 145 18.50 -6.57 -13.10
N GLY A 146 18.21 -5.29 -12.80
CA GLY A 146 18.27 -4.07 -13.61
C GLY A 146 17.41 -4.05 -14.88
N ALA A 147 16.41 -4.91 -14.98
CA ALA A 147 15.42 -4.94 -16.06
C ALA A 147 14.05 -4.50 -15.53
N PRO A 148 13.87 -3.23 -15.10
CA PRO A 148 12.58 -2.76 -14.61
C PRO A 148 11.51 -2.82 -15.71
N MET A 149 10.29 -3.16 -15.33
CA MET A 149 9.12 -3.27 -16.22
C MET A 149 8.56 -1.87 -16.54
N LYS A 150 9.05 -1.23 -17.60
CA LYS A 150 8.74 0.15 -18.00
C LYS A 150 7.75 0.27 -19.16
N GLY A 151 7.39 -0.83 -19.80
CA GLY A 151 6.41 -0.88 -20.86
C GLY A 151 4.98 -0.58 -20.39
N ASP A 152 4.03 -0.78 -21.28
CA ASP A 152 2.61 -0.59 -20.97
C ASP A 152 2.02 -1.89 -20.41
N TYR A 153 1.59 -1.83 -19.15
CA TYR A 153 0.90 -2.92 -18.43
C TYR A 153 -0.50 -2.50 -17.98
N THR A 154 -1.03 -1.41 -18.54
CA THR A 154 -2.25 -0.75 -18.06
C THR A 154 -3.47 -1.68 -18.16
N LEU A 155 -3.60 -2.43 -19.25
CA LEU A 155 -4.73 -3.36 -19.41
C LEU A 155 -4.67 -4.51 -18.42
N ALA A 156 -3.48 -5.06 -18.15
CA ALA A 156 -3.29 -6.13 -17.18
C ALA A 156 -3.62 -5.67 -15.75
N ARG A 157 -3.11 -4.50 -15.36
CA ARG A 157 -3.39 -3.91 -14.03
C ARG A 157 -4.88 -3.57 -13.84
N ALA A 158 -5.60 -3.27 -14.91
CA ALA A 158 -7.04 -3.04 -14.87
C ALA A 158 -7.88 -4.31 -14.60
N LEU A 159 -7.27 -5.50 -14.54
CA LEU A 159 -7.92 -6.76 -14.20
C LEU A 159 -7.86 -7.12 -12.70
N THR A 160 -7.27 -6.24 -11.87
CA THR A 160 -7.21 -6.40 -10.41
C THR A 160 -8.55 -6.83 -9.80
N PRO A 161 -9.72 -6.25 -10.14
CA PRO A 161 -11.00 -6.66 -9.54
C PRO A 161 -11.43 -8.11 -9.83
N TYR A 162 -10.78 -8.78 -10.78
CA TYR A 162 -11.15 -10.12 -11.23
C TYR A 162 -10.11 -11.18 -10.87
N LEU A 163 -8.82 -10.91 -11.13
CA LEU A 163 -7.77 -11.93 -11.04
C LEU A 163 -6.88 -11.81 -9.81
N ALA A 164 -6.95 -10.70 -9.06
CA ALA A 164 -6.24 -10.61 -7.78
C ALA A 164 -6.82 -11.62 -6.78
N ALA A 165 -6.07 -11.95 -5.73
CA ALA A 165 -6.56 -12.86 -4.69
C ALA A 165 -7.88 -12.40 -4.05
N ASP A 166 -8.13 -11.10 -3.92
CA ASP A 166 -9.38 -10.50 -3.43
C ASP A 166 -10.37 -10.14 -4.56
N GLY A 167 -10.00 -10.41 -5.81
CA GLY A 167 -10.89 -10.30 -6.96
C GLY A 167 -11.90 -11.45 -7.03
N ASP A 168 -12.85 -11.31 -7.94
CA ASP A 168 -13.92 -12.26 -8.22
C ASP A 168 -13.95 -12.52 -9.73
N ALA A 169 -13.42 -13.67 -10.15
CA ALA A 169 -13.18 -13.93 -11.56
C ALA A 169 -14.46 -14.33 -12.32
N ASP A 170 -15.41 -14.98 -11.65
CA ASP A 170 -16.66 -15.46 -12.26
C ASP A 170 -17.89 -14.60 -11.94
N GLY A 171 -17.76 -13.64 -11.01
CA GLY A 171 -18.77 -12.67 -10.64
C GLY A 171 -19.83 -13.21 -9.69
N ASP A 172 -19.58 -14.34 -9.03
CA ASP A 172 -20.58 -14.98 -8.19
C ASP A 172 -20.69 -14.36 -6.77
N GLY A 173 -19.76 -13.48 -6.43
CA GLY A 173 -19.66 -12.76 -5.17
C GLY A 173 -18.73 -13.42 -4.13
N VAL A 174 -18.01 -14.49 -4.49
CA VAL A 174 -16.98 -15.13 -3.67
C VAL A 174 -15.60 -14.75 -4.21
N SER A 175 -14.67 -14.37 -3.33
CA SER A 175 -13.32 -14.00 -3.78
C SER A 175 -12.51 -15.22 -4.19
N ASN A 176 -11.59 -15.05 -5.16
CA ASN A 176 -10.66 -16.11 -5.59
C ASN A 176 -9.92 -16.74 -4.38
N ARG A 177 -9.57 -15.94 -3.36
CA ARG A 177 -8.96 -16.41 -2.11
C ARG A 177 -9.90 -17.29 -1.29
N ASP A 178 -11.17 -16.91 -1.15
CA ASP A 178 -12.13 -17.68 -0.37
C ASP A 178 -12.45 -19.01 -1.06
N GLU A 179 -12.59 -18.99 -2.39
CA GLU A 179 -12.74 -20.20 -3.19
C GLU A 179 -11.51 -21.10 -3.06
N TYR A 180 -10.32 -20.52 -3.19
CA TYR A 180 -9.06 -21.22 -3.01
C TYR A 180 -8.97 -21.86 -1.62
N ALA A 181 -9.21 -21.09 -0.55
CA ALA A 181 -9.13 -21.58 0.83
C ALA A 181 -10.05 -22.78 1.08
N GLU A 182 -11.23 -22.80 0.47
CA GLU A 182 -12.20 -23.87 0.65
C GLU A 182 -11.93 -25.09 -0.21
N THR A 183 -11.38 -24.92 -1.41
CA THR A 183 -11.32 -25.99 -2.42
C THR A 183 -9.93 -26.52 -2.69
N ILE A 184 -8.86 -25.77 -2.35
CA ILE A 184 -7.48 -26.18 -2.64
C ILE A 184 -7.09 -27.48 -1.95
N LYS A 185 -7.74 -27.81 -0.81
CA LYS A 185 -7.59 -29.10 -0.11
C LYS A 185 -7.96 -30.31 -1.00
N ASP A 186 -8.82 -30.08 -1.99
CA ASP A 186 -9.25 -31.05 -3.00
C ASP A 186 -8.45 -30.93 -4.32
N GLY A 187 -7.45 -30.04 -4.33
CA GLY A 187 -6.50 -29.81 -5.42
C GLY A 187 -6.82 -28.58 -6.28
N ARG A 188 -5.82 -28.11 -7.04
CA ARG A 188 -5.93 -26.93 -7.94
C ARG A 188 -7.12 -27.02 -8.89
N ALA A 189 -7.45 -28.19 -9.42
CA ALA A 189 -8.59 -28.37 -10.31
C ALA A 189 -9.95 -28.19 -9.63
N ALA A 190 -10.04 -28.32 -8.30
CA ALA A 190 -11.24 -27.98 -7.55
C ALA A 190 -11.36 -26.46 -7.40
N TYR A 191 -10.26 -25.78 -7.08
CA TYR A 191 -10.18 -24.32 -7.06
C TYR A 191 -10.55 -23.68 -8.39
N LEU A 192 -9.91 -24.09 -9.48
CA LEU A 192 -10.21 -23.54 -10.81
C LEU A 192 -11.66 -23.77 -11.24
N ARG A 193 -12.31 -24.84 -10.76
CA ARG A 193 -13.73 -25.06 -11.07
C ARG A 193 -14.65 -24.15 -10.27
N ALA A 194 -14.32 -23.84 -9.02
CA ALA A 194 -15.05 -22.84 -8.25
C ALA A 194 -14.90 -21.47 -8.93
N ALA A 195 -13.65 -21.00 -9.09
CA ALA A 195 -13.32 -19.66 -9.59
C ALA A 195 -13.66 -19.38 -11.06
N LEU A 196 -14.27 -20.33 -11.77
CA LEU A 196 -14.64 -20.20 -13.19
C LEU A 196 -16.11 -20.59 -13.45
N ASP A 197 -16.83 -21.10 -12.45
CA ASP A 197 -18.22 -21.51 -12.62
C ASP A 197 -19.07 -20.90 -11.51
N PRO A 198 -19.87 -19.87 -11.82
CA PRO A 198 -20.66 -19.14 -10.81
C PRO A 198 -21.77 -19.98 -10.18
N ASN A 199 -21.93 -21.24 -10.60
CA ASN A 199 -22.83 -22.22 -9.99
C ASN A 199 -22.14 -23.13 -8.95
N ILE A 200 -20.81 -23.11 -8.85
CA ILE A 200 -20.03 -23.94 -7.93
C ILE A 200 -19.64 -23.10 -6.71
N ARG A 201 -20.53 -23.07 -5.71
CA ARG A 201 -20.28 -22.36 -4.45
C ARG A 201 -19.75 -23.29 -3.36
N PRO A 202 -18.62 -22.96 -2.70
CA PRO A 202 -18.17 -23.69 -1.53
C PRO A 202 -19.23 -23.65 -0.40
N THR A 203 -19.47 -24.81 0.22
CA THR A 203 -20.55 -25.08 1.20
C THR A 203 -20.57 -24.20 2.47
N LYS A 204 -19.61 -23.28 2.64
CA LYS A 204 -19.54 -22.37 3.81
C LYS A 204 -19.58 -20.87 3.48
N ALA A 205 -19.85 -20.50 2.23
CA ALA A 205 -20.12 -19.10 1.86
C ALA A 205 -21.63 -18.83 1.86
N ALA A 206 -22.24 -18.83 3.05
CA ALA A 206 -23.51 -18.16 3.26
C ALA A 206 -23.29 -16.93 4.14
N THR A 207 -22.92 -15.82 3.49
CA THR A 207 -23.19 -14.47 3.99
C THR A 207 -24.13 -13.82 2.96
N PRO A 208 -25.21 -13.14 3.36
CA PRO A 208 -26.36 -12.95 2.49
C PRO A 208 -26.11 -12.01 1.31
N ALA A 209 -26.77 -12.32 0.19
CA ALA A 209 -26.80 -11.53 -1.03
C ALA A 209 -27.37 -10.12 -0.82
N ALA A 210 -26.70 -9.16 -1.44
CA ALA A 210 -27.16 -7.85 -1.90
C ALA A 210 -27.98 -6.99 -0.91
N THR A 211 -27.28 -6.20 -0.09
CA THR A 211 -27.59 -4.76 0.04
C THR A 211 -26.32 -3.97 0.36
N ALA A 212 -26.14 -2.89 -0.41
CA ALA A 212 -25.08 -1.88 -0.38
C ALA A 212 -23.77 -2.26 -1.11
N LYS A 213 -23.40 -1.40 -2.08
CA LYS A 213 -22.04 -1.08 -2.54
C LYS A 213 -21.03 -1.43 -1.45
N PRO A 214 -19.87 -2.08 -1.74
CA PRO A 214 -18.87 -2.40 -0.72
C PRO A 214 -18.74 -1.16 0.16
N ALA A 215 -18.95 -1.32 1.47
CA ALA A 215 -18.57 -0.26 2.37
C ALA A 215 -17.11 -0.01 2.01
N GLU A 216 -16.83 1.16 1.44
CA GLU A 216 -15.47 1.67 1.39
C GLU A 216 -14.89 1.28 2.75
N VAL A 217 -13.79 0.51 2.75
CA VAL A 217 -12.95 0.54 3.94
C VAL A 217 -12.65 2.02 4.07
N GLN A 218 -13.36 2.69 4.97
CA GLN A 218 -13.40 4.13 4.97
C GLN A 218 -12.00 4.51 5.41
N THR A 219 -11.18 4.88 4.42
CA THR A 219 -9.75 5.09 4.62
C THR A 219 -9.60 6.21 5.64
N ARG A 220 -9.04 5.87 6.79
CA ARG A 220 -8.76 6.82 7.86
C ARG A 220 -7.44 7.50 7.53
N THR A 221 -7.53 8.75 7.13
CA THR A 221 -6.35 9.57 6.93
C THR A 221 -5.67 9.88 8.26
N VAL A 222 -4.39 9.54 8.36
CA VAL A 222 -3.48 9.78 9.47
C VAL A 222 -2.55 10.93 9.09
N GLY A 223 -2.81 12.12 9.61
CA GLY A 223 -2.00 13.31 9.34
C GLY A 223 -0.83 13.45 10.30
N ILE A 224 0.38 13.40 9.77
CA ILE A 224 1.62 13.63 10.51
C ILE A 224 2.00 15.11 10.39
N VAL A 225 1.95 15.86 11.50
CA VAL A 225 2.19 17.31 11.51
C VAL A 225 3.68 17.61 11.67
N LEU A 226 4.36 17.81 10.55
CA LEU A 226 5.78 18.14 10.47
C LEU A 226 6.04 19.63 10.67
N TYR A 227 7.17 19.93 11.29
CA TYR A 227 7.70 21.28 11.43
C TYR A 227 9.25 21.24 11.45
N PRO A 228 9.95 22.32 11.05
CA PRO A 228 11.41 22.33 11.07
C PRO A 228 11.97 21.96 12.45
N GLY A 229 12.89 21.00 12.48
CA GLY A 229 13.47 20.48 13.73
C GLY A 229 12.66 19.40 14.43
N PHE A 230 11.69 18.77 13.76
CA PHE A 230 11.02 17.57 14.29
C PHE A 230 12.02 16.42 14.51
N GLU A 231 11.72 15.51 15.44
CA GLU A 231 12.53 14.32 15.73
C GLU A 231 12.21 13.19 14.74
N VAL A 232 13.20 12.67 14.01
CA VAL A 232 12.99 11.66 12.95
C VAL A 232 12.19 10.46 13.46
N LEU A 233 12.58 9.88 14.59
CA LEU A 233 12.00 8.61 15.03
C LEU A 233 10.65 8.78 15.76
N ASP A 234 10.32 9.99 16.22
CA ASP A 234 8.96 10.33 16.67
C ASP A 234 7.95 10.27 15.53
N VAL A 235 8.40 10.53 14.29
CA VAL A 235 7.59 10.43 13.08
C VAL A 235 7.64 9.01 12.52
N PHE A 236 8.83 8.54 12.16
CA PHE A 236 8.95 7.35 11.32
C PHE A 236 8.73 6.04 12.08
N GLY A 237 8.85 6.04 13.41
CA GLY A 237 8.43 4.90 14.23
C GLY A 237 6.93 4.64 14.10
N PRO A 238 6.05 5.59 14.46
CA PRO A 238 4.61 5.48 14.22
C PRO A 238 4.20 5.28 12.77
N VAL A 239 4.85 5.98 11.82
CA VAL A 239 4.55 5.84 10.38
C VAL A 239 4.75 4.40 9.91
N GLU A 240 5.83 3.74 10.31
CA GLU A 240 6.09 2.33 9.98
C GLU A 240 4.93 1.42 10.43
N MET A 241 4.34 1.70 11.59
CA MET A 241 3.22 0.91 12.11
C MET A 241 1.91 1.23 11.37
N TRP A 242 1.59 2.51 11.19
CA TRP A 242 0.32 2.93 10.60
C TRP A 242 0.25 2.71 9.10
N ALA A 243 1.33 2.96 8.35
CA ALA A 243 1.36 2.77 6.90
C ALA A 243 1.24 1.28 6.50
N ASN A 244 1.65 0.36 7.37
CA ASN A 244 1.48 -1.08 7.18
C ASN A 244 0.15 -1.62 7.74
N THR A 245 -0.78 -0.74 8.15
CA THR A 245 -2.11 -1.12 8.68
C THR A 245 -3.21 -0.75 7.68
N PRO A 246 -3.98 -1.70 7.13
CA PRO A 246 -5.03 -1.36 6.17
C PRO A 246 -6.14 -0.52 6.73
N GLY A 247 -6.70 0.28 5.83
CA GLY A 247 -7.67 1.30 6.18
C GLY A 247 -7.05 2.51 6.86
N LEU A 248 -5.73 2.56 7.07
CA LEU A 248 -5.00 3.78 7.43
C LEU A 248 -4.22 4.28 6.21
N GLU A 249 -4.33 5.58 5.94
CA GLU A 249 -3.52 6.26 4.93
C GLU A 249 -2.72 7.36 5.61
N VAL A 250 -1.40 7.26 5.58
CA VAL A 250 -0.53 8.22 6.23
C VAL A 250 -0.19 9.36 5.26
N VAL A 251 -0.44 10.59 5.67
CA VAL A 251 -0.09 11.80 4.89
C VAL A 251 0.80 12.72 5.72
N MET A 252 1.72 13.38 5.04
CA MET A 252 2.67 14.31 5.64
C MET A 252 2.17 15.74 5.48
N ILE A 253 2.03 16.47 6.57
CA ILE A 253 1.45 17.83 6.60
C ILE A 253 2.45 18.78 7.23
N SER A 254 2.67 19.95 6.64
CA SER A 254 3.42 21.03 7.28
C SER A 254 2.70 22.35 7.11
N GLN A 255 3.22 23.44 7.69
CA GLN A 255 2.55 24.74 7.61
C GLN A 255 2.31 25.18 6.15
N ASP A 256 3.34 25.08 5.32
CA ASP A 256 3.34 25.57 3.94
C ASP A 256 3.38 24.43 2.90
N GLY A 257 3.38 23.16 3.35
CA GLY A 257 3.71 22.00 2.52
C GLY A 257 5.21 21.95 2.19
N GLY A 258 5.61 21.05 1.30
CA GLY A 258 6.98 21.06 0.80
C GLY A 258 8.02 20.42 1.73
N PRO A 259 9.32 20.61 1.46
CA PRO A 259 10.40 19.98 2.21
C PRO A 259 10.52 20.53 3.64
N VAL A 260 10.49 19.63 4.63
CA VAL A 260 10.69 19.94 6.06
C VAL A 260 11.90 19.20 6.58
N ARG A 261 12.84 19.93 7.17
CA ARG A 261 14.08 19.36 7.72
C ARG A 261 13.88 18.96 9.19
N SER A 262 14.19 17.71 9.52
CA SER A 262 14.27 17.19 10.90
C SER A 262 15.47 17.73 11.68
N ALA A 263 15.50 17.52 12.99
CA ALA A 263 16.65 17.86 13.84
C ALA A 263 17.94 17.11 13.44
N GLN A 264 17.79 15.89 12.90
CA GLN A 264 18.90 15.04 12.45
C GLN A 264 19.37 15.37 11.03
N GLY A 265 18.69 16.28 10.32
CA GLY A 265 19.06 16.75 8.99
C GLY A 265 18.38 16.04 7.83
N ALA A 266 17.64 14.94 8.06
CA ALA A 266 16.77 14.33 7.06
C ALA A 266 15.68 15.32 6.62
N VAL A 267 15.39 15.37 5.32
CA VAL A 267 14.38 16.25 4.74
C VAL A 267 13.22 15.40 4.23
N VAL A 268 12.01 15.70 4.71
CA VAL A 268 10.79 14.99 4.37
C VAL A 268 9.89 15.90 3.57
N GLN A 269 9.35 15.39 2.46
CA GLN A 269 8.40 16.13 1.67
C GLN A 269 7.01 16.05 2.32
N ALA A 270 6.48 17.17 2.80
CA ALA A 270 5.09 17.29 3.19
C ALA A 270 4.23 17.44 1.93
N GLU A 271 3.26 16.54 1.76
CA GLU A 271 2.30 16.51 0.65
C GLU A 271 1.33 17.69 0.75
N TYR A 272 0.93 18.04 1.97
CA TYR A 272 -0.09 19.05 2.23
C TYR A 272 0.44 20.19 3.10
N SER A 273 -0.10 21.39 2.84
CA SER A 273 0.02 22.53 3.75
C SER A 273 -1.12 22.51 4.77
N PHE A 274 -1.10 23.37 5.78
CA PHE A 274 -2.25 23.51 6.69
C PHE A 274 -3.53 23.93 5.97
N ALA A 275 -3.40 24.69 4.88
CA ALA A 275 -4.52 25.16 4.07
C ALA A 275 -5.09 24.06 3.16
N THR A 276 -4.26 23.12 2.70
CA THR A 276 -4.67 22.05 1.78
C THR A 276 -4.85 20.69 2.43
N ALA A 277 -4.54 20.58 3.73
CA ALA A 277 -4.66 19.34 4.48
C ALA A 277 -6.09 18.75 4.37
N PRO A 278 -6.21 17.44 4.07
CA PRO A 278 -7.51 16.77 4.06
C PRO A 278 -8.08 16.69 5.49
N ARG A 279 -9.31 16.20 5.60
CA ARG A 279 -9.86 15.83 6.92
C ARG A 279 -9.05 14.67 7.49
N LEU A 280 -8.73 14.76 8.78
CA LEU A 280 -7.90 13.77 9.47
C LEU A 280 -8.76 12.92 10.40
N ALA A 281 -8.68 11.60 10.29
CA ALA A 281 -9.22 10.69 11.29
C ALA A 281 -8.27 10.64 12.49
N ILE A 282 -6.96 10.61 12.24
CA ILE A 282 -5.92 10.60 13.26
C ILE A 282 -4.94 11.75 12.99
N MET A 283 -4.64 12.57 13.99
CA MET A 283 -3.60 13.61 13.90
C MET A 283 -2.45 13.25 14.83
N MET A 284 -1.21 13.22 14.33
CA MET A 284 -0.02 12.96 15.13
C MET A 284 0.92 14.17 15.13
N VAL A 285 1.25 14.65 16.33
CA VAL A 285 2.21 15.74 16.54
C VAL A 285 3.51 15.16 17.12
N PRO A 286 4.62 15.16 16.37
CA PRO A 286 5.91 14.69 16.86
C PRO A 286 6.52 15.71 17.82
N GLY A 287 7.57 15.31 18.54
CA GLY A 287 8.44 16.21 19.27
C GLY A 287 9.66 16.63 18.46
N GLY A 288 10.73 16.99 19.17
CA GLY A 288 12.01 17.40 18.62
C GLY A 288 12.37 18.84 18.96
N ALA A 289 13.59 19.24 18.61
CA ALA A 289 14.15 20.57 18.92
C ALA A 289 13.29 21.72 18.36
N GLY A 290 12.57 21.49 17.25
CA GLY A 290 11.64 22.46 16.68
C GLY A 290 10.50 22.88 17.60
N THR A 291 10.16 22.06 18.61
CA THR A 291 9.06 22.33 19.56
C THR A 291 9.19 23.70 20.21
N TYR A 292 10.41 24.12 20.58
CA TYR A 292 10.64 25.42 21.22
C TYR A 292 10.15 26.59 20.37
N SER A 293 10.41 26.55 19.07
CA SER A 293 9.93 27.59 18.14
C SER A 293 8.43 27.44 17.86
N GLN A 294 7.91 26.22 17.81
CA GLN A 294 6.50 25.98 17.51
C GLN A 294 5.55 26.31 18.66
N LEU A 295 6.04 26.33 19.91
CA LEU A 295 5.26 26.81 21.07
C LEU A 295 4.85 28.29 20.94
N GLU A 296 5.61 29.06 20.16
CA GLU A 296 5.33 30.48 19.86
C GLU A 296 4.74 30.68 18.46
N ASN A 297 4.35 29.60 17.75
CA ASN A 297 3.76 29.66 16.42
C ASN A 297 2.22 29.64 16.49
N PRO A 298 1.53 30.80 16.40
CA PRO A 298 0.08 30.85 16.48
C PRO A 298 -0.62 30.13 15.32
N THR A 299 0.03 30.03 14.15
CA THR A 299 -0.52 29.36 12.97
C THR A 299 -0.62 27.86 13.21
N LEU A 300 0.45 27.24 13.70
CA LEU A 300 0.46 25.81 14.06
C LEU A 300 -0.54 25.51 15.18
N LEU A 301 -0.51 26.29 16.27
CA LEU A 301 -1.39 26.05 17.41
C LEU A 301 -2.88 26.17 17.02
N SER A 302 -3.22 27.14 16.17
CA SER A 302 -4.58 27.30 15.65
C SER A 302 -4.98 26.15 14.73
N PHE A 303 -4.07 25.68 13.87
CA PHE A 303 -4.30 24.51 13.02
C PHE A 303 -4.58 23.25 13.86
N LEU A 304 -3.76 22.98 14.88
CA LEU A 304 -3.95 21.83 15.78
C LEU A 304 -5.33 21.89 16.45
N LYS A 305 -5.71 23.06 16.96
CA LYS A 305 -7.00 23.26 17.61
C LYS A 305 -8.19 23.05 16.67
N ALA A 306 -8.09 23.53 15.44
CA ALA A 306 -9.13 23.36 14.43
C ALA A 306 -9.28 21.88 14.03
N ARG A 307 -8.17 21.19 13.76
CA ARG A 307 -8.19 19.80 13.32
C ARG A 307 -8.60 18.82 14.42
N ASP A 308 -8.22 19.07 15.67
CA ASP A 308 -8.64 18.22 16.79
C ASP A 308 -10.17 18.07 16.86
N ALA A 309 -10.95 19.12 16.52
CA ALA A 309 -12.41 19.03 16.55
C ALA A 309 -13.00 18.00 15.58
N GLU A 310 -12.24 17.61 14.55
CA GLU A 310 -12.66 16.72 13.46
C GLU A 310 -12.12 15.30 13.58
N THR A 311 -11.08 15.09 14.41
CA THR A 311 -10.36 13.82 14.54
C THR A 311 -11.11 12.81 15.42
N GLU A 312 -10.99 11.54 15.05
CA GLU A 312 -11.31 10.41 15.92
C GLU A 312 -10.26 10.26 17.02
N PHE A 313 -8.99 10.51 16.69
CA PHE A 313 -7.87 10.45 17.63
C PHE A 313 -6.87 11.58 17.41
N THR A 314 -6.39 12.15 18.51
CA THR A 314 -5.30 13.14 18.51
C THR A 314 -4.15 12.58 19.32
N THR A 315 -3.00 12.43 18.67
CA THR A 315 -1.85 11.74 19.22
C THR A 315 -0.63 12.64 19.26
N SER A 316 0.31 12.36 20.18
CA SER A 316 1.62 12.98 20.15
C SER A 316 2.71 12.05 20.65
N VAL A 317 3.91 12.28 20.14
CA VAL A 317 5.13 11.65 20.66
C VAL A 317 6.03 12.74 21.26
N CYS A 318 6.72 12.40 22.34
CA CYS A 318 7.76 13.22 22.95
C CYS A 318 7.24 14.61 23.34
N THR A 319 7.95 15.67 22.96
CA THR A 319 7.57 17.06 23.23
C THR A 319 6.37 17.53 22.40
N GLY A 320 5.83 16.72 21.48
CA GLY A 320 4.59 17.03 20.77
C GLY A 320 3.40 17.25 21.71
N SER A 321 3.39 16.60 22.88
CA SER A 321 2.36 16.84 23.91
C SER A 321 2.44 18.23 24.53
N ALA A 322 3.60 18.90 24.51
CA ALA A 322 3.70 20.31 24.90
C ALA A 322 2.94 21.22 23.93
N LEU A 323 2.99 20.93 22.62
CA LEU A 323 2.22 21.67 21.61
C LEU A 323 0.71 21.43 21.76
N LEU A 324 0.30 20.18 22.02
CA LEU A 324 -1.09 19.87 22.31
C LEU A 324 -1.60 20.58 23.58
N ALA A 325 -0.79 20.60 24.65
CA ALA A 325 -1.09 21.32 25.88
C ALA A 325 -1.20 22.84 25.64
N LYS A 326 -0.23 23.44 24.94
CA LYS A 326 -0.24 24.87 24.59
C LYS A 326 -1.45 25.26 23.72
N ALA A 327 -1.89 24.38 22.83
CA ALA A 327 -3.10 24.57 22.03
C ALA A 327 -4.41 24.42 22.87
N GLY A 328 -4.31 24.02 24.14
CA GLY A 328 -5.42 23.82 25.06
C GLY A 328 -6.17 22.51 24.86
N LEU A 329 -5.60 21.56 24.11
CA LEU A 329 -6.26 20.30 23.74
C LEU A 329 -6.26 19.27 24.88
N LEU A 330 -5.31 19.37 25.81
CA LEU A 330 -5.15 18.42 26.91
C LEU A 330 -5.78 18.89 28.22
N LYS A 331 -6.48 20.03 28.23
CA LYS A 331 -7.03 20.65 29.45
C LYS A 331 -7.87 19.66 30.27
N GLY A 332 -7.47 19.41 31.51
CA GLY A 332 -8.14 18.47 32.42
C GLY A 332 -8.03 16.99 32.05
N ARG A 333 -7.18 16.62 31.09
CA ARG A 333 -6.92 15.24 30.66
C ARG A 333 -5.71 14.65 31.36
N LYS A 334 -5.57 13.33 31.30
CA LYS A 334 -4.30 12.64 31.58
C LYS A 334 -3.43 12.66 30.32
N ALA A 335 -2.14 12.91 30.49
CA ALA A 335 -1.17 12.87 29.40
C ALA A 335 0.23 12.52 29.89
N THR A 336 1.14 12.21 28.97
CA THR A 336 2.57 12.06 29.26
C THR A 336 3.43 12.75 28.20
N SER A 337 4.73 12.79 28.45
CA SER A 337 5.75 13.30 27.54
C SER A 337 7.06 12.55 27.77
N ASN A 338 8.06 12.82 26.94
CA ASN A 338 9.39 12.25 27.11
C ASN A 338 9.98 12.68 28.46
N LYS A 339 10.81 11.81 29.04
CA LYS A 339 11.26 11.97 30.44
C LYS A 339 12.32 13.06 30.59
N ALA A 340 13.09 13.33 29.54
CA ALA A 340 14.15 14.32 29.54
C ALA A 340 13.61 15.76 29.56
N LEU A 341 12.53 16.01 28.82
CA LEU A 341 11.89 17.32 28.67
C LEU A 341 10.45 17.32 29.22
N PHE A 342 10.18 16.50 30.24
CA PHE A 342 8.84 16.36 30.80
C PHE A 342 8.29 17.69 31.34
N SER A 343 9.14 18.50 31.98
CA SER A 343 8.76 19.81 32.51
C SER A 343 8.30 20.78 31.41
N LEU A 344 8.90 20.72 30.22
CA LEU A 344 8.50 21.57 29.09
C LEU A 344 7.00 21.42 28.78
N ALA A 345 6.48 20.19 28.80
CA ALA A 345 5.07 19.92 28.56
C ALA A 345 4.19 20.33 29.76
N VAL A 346 4.65 20.03 30.99
CA VAL A 346 3.96 20.42 32.23
C VAL A 346 3.74 21.93 32.32
N ASP A 347 4.76 22.71 31.96
CA ASP A 347 4.74 24.17 32.05
C ASP A 347 3.73 24.81 31.08
N GLN A 348 3.27 24.10 30.04
CA GLN A 348 2.30 24.66 29.08
C GLN A 348 0.86 24.64 29.60
N ASP A 349 0.50 23.64 30.41
CA ASP A 349 -0.83 23.54 31.01
C ASP A 349 -0.79 22.74 32.33
N PRO A 350 -0.80 23.43 33.49
CA PRO A 350 -0.84 22.81 34.81
C PRO A 350 -2.14 22.08 35.13
N SER A 351 -3.22 22.26 34.35
CA SER A 351 -4.49 21.57 34.57
C SER A 351 -4.50 20.13 34.06
N VAL A 352 -3.49 19.74 33.26
CA VAL A 352 -3.32 18.39 32.76
C VAL A 352 -2.75 17.50 33.86
N THR A 353 -3.31 16.30 34.01
CA THR A 353 -2.79 15.28 34.93
C THR A 353 -1.63 14.54 34.27
N TRP A 354 -0.41 15.05 34.44
CA TRP A 354 0.79 14.51 33.80
C TRP A 354 1.30 13.22 34.46
N ILE A 355 1.20 12.09 33.74
CA ILE A 355 1.62 10.76 34.23
C ILE A 355 3.08 10.50 33.86
N LYS A 356 3.98 10.89 34.77
CA LYS A 356 5.44 10.84 34.52
C LYS A 356 5.98 9.44 34.21
N ARG A 357 5.43 8.39 34.81
CA ARG A 357 5.94 7.01 34.66
C ARG A 357 5.42 6.24 33.45
N ALA A 358 4.35 6.70 32.80
CA ALA A 358 3.75 6.01 31.67
C ALA A 358 4.64 6.08 30.42
N ARG A 359 4.74 5.00 29.64
CA ARG A 359 5.27 5.01 28.27
C ARG A 359 4.33 5.81 27.37
N TRP A 360 3.03 5.51 27.45
CA TRP A 360 1.99 6.31 26.81
C TRP A 360 0.72 6.33 27.67
N VAL A 361 -0.13 7.32 27.42
CA VAL A 361 -1.40 7.52 28.10
C VAL A 361 -2.50 7.64 27.06
N GLU A 362 -3.56 6.84 27.23
CA GLU A 362 -4.85 6.98 26.56
C GLU A 362 -5.83 7.69 27.52
N ASP A 363 -6.43 8.80 27.08
CA ASP A 363 -7.54 9.48 27.75
C ASP A 363 -8.58 9.92 26.72
N GLY A 364 -9.63 9.11 26.55
CA GLY A 364 -10.64 9.34 25.52
C GLY A 364 -10.04 9.23 24.12
N LYS A 365 -10.08 10.30 23.34
CA LYS A 365 -9.48 10.37 22.00
C LYS A 365 -7.99 10.73 21.98
N TYR A 366 -7.40 11.06 23.13
CA TYR A 366 -6.03 11.55 23.21
C TYR A 366 -5.05 10.42 23.54
N PHE A 367 -4.03 10.26 22.70
CA PHE A 367 -2.92 9.32 22.93
C PHE A 367 -1.61 10.09 22.98
N THR A 368 -1.00 10.18 24.16
CA THR A 368 0.28 10.89 24.32
C THR A 368 1.34 9.88 24.73
N SER A 369 2.52 9.92 24.11
CA SER A 369 3.62 9.00 24.42
C SER A 369 4.90 9.74 24.79
N SER A 370 5.82 8.96 25.35
CA SER A 370 7.10 9.42 25.87
C SER A 370 8.12 9.58 24.76
N GLY A 371 9.31 8.98 24.87
CA GLY A 371 10.32 9.06 23.81
C GLY A 371 9.99 8.18 22.60
N VAL A 372 10.88 8.24 21.61
CA VAL A 372 10.80 7.57 20.31
C VAL A 372 10.24 6.13 20.35
N SER A 373 10.81 5.25 21.19
CA SER A 373 10.34 3.85 21.28
C SER A 373 8.92 3.74 21.84
N ALA A 374 8.60 4.56 22.84
CA ALA A 374 7.25 4.61 23.39
C ALA A 374 6.23 5.17 22.38
N GLY A 375 6.66 6.05 21.46
CA GLY A 375 5.86 6.51 20.33
C GLY A 375 5.50 5.39 19.37
N THR A 376 6.48 4.56 18.99
CA THR A 376 6.25 3.37 18.17
C THR A 376 5.35 2.35 18.89
N ASP A 377 5.60 2.09 20.18
CA ASP A 377 4.77 1.20 21.00
C ASP A 377 3.31 1.70 21.11
N MET A 378 3.11 3.02 21.27
CA MET A 378 1.81 3.68 21.31
C MET A 378 1.06 3.56 19.97
N ALA A 379 1.77 3.65 18.84
CA ALA A 379 1.15 3.49 17.53
C ALA A 379 0.51 2.10 17.37
N LEU A 380 1.19 1.05 17.82
CA LEU A 380 0.65 -0.31 17.91
C LEU A 380 -0.48 -0.42 18.94
N GLY A 381 -0.38 0.28 20.07
CA GLY A 381 -1.47 0.41 21.05
C GLY A 381 -2.74 1.00 20.43
N LEU A 382 -2.62 2.03 19.60
CA LEU A 382 -3.75 2.62 18.88
C LEU A 382 -4.30 1.67 17.80
N ILE A 383 -3.44 0.94 17.09
CA ILE A 383 -3.89 -0.11 16.15
C ILE A 383 -4.70 -1.18 16.89
N ALA A 384 -4.22 -1.64 18.06
CA ALA A 384 -4.94 -2.59 18.89
C ALA A 384 -6.31 -2.05 19.36
N ARG A 385 -6.42 -0.73 19.58
CA ARG A 385 -7.65 -0.04 19.95
C ARG A 385 -8.65 0.10 18.79
N LEU A 386 -8.16 0.26 17.56
CA LEU A 386 -8.95 0.38 16.33
C LEU A 386 -9.42 -0.97 15.80
N THR A 387 -8.63 -2.01 16.03
CA THR A 387 -8.84 -3.37 15.49
C THR A 387 -8.94 -4.37 16.64
N ALA A 388 -7.97 -5.27 16.77
CA ALA A 388 -7.78 -6.14 17.92
C ALA A 388 -6.29 -6.20 18.27
N LYS A 389 -5.98 -6.49 19.55
CA LYS A 389 -4.60 -6.66 20.01
C LYS A 389 -3.82 -7.72 19.22
N ALA A 390 -4.49 -8.79 18.80
CA ALA A 390 -3.88 -9.84 17.99
C ALA A 390 -3.37 -9.32 16.64
N ASP A 391 -4.08 -8.38 16.02
CA ASP A 391 -3.69 -7.78 14.74
C ASP A 391 -2.45 -6.89 14.90
N ALA A 392 -2.42 -6.06 15.95
CA ALA A 392 -1.25 -5.26 16.29
C ALA A 392 -0.02 -6.15 16.58
N GLN A 393 -0.19 -7.26 17.30
CA GLN A 393 0.89 -8.21 17.54
C GLN A 393 1.35 -8.92 16.25
N ALA A 394 0.42 -9.26 15.35
CA ALA A 394 0.74 -9.87 14.07
C ALA A 394 1.50 -8.91 13.15
N LEU A 395 1.15 -7.63 13.18
CA LEU A 395 1.87 -6.57 12.48
C LEU A 395 3.28 -6.39 13.04
N ALA A 396 3.41 -6.21 14.36
CA ALA A 396 4.70 -6.07 15.02
C ALA A 396 5.63 -7.25 14.69
N ARG A 397 5.12 -8.49 14.74
CA ARG A 397 5.88 -9.69 14.35
C ARG A 397 6.35 -9.65 12.90
N SER A 398 5.51 -9.20 11.96
CA SER A 398 5.93 -9.13 10.55
C SER A 398 6.91 -8.02 10.23
N LEU A 399 6.94 -6.98 11.05
CA LEU A 399 7.94 -5.92 10.96
C LEU A 399 9.18 -6.22 11.81
N GLU A 400 9.24 -7.42 12.41
CA GLU A 400 10.30 -7.84 13.34
C GLU A 400 10.51 -6.85 14.50
N TYR A 401 9.44 -6.16 14.89
CA TYR A 401 9.44 -5.16 15.96
C TYR A 401 9.03 -5.80 17.29
N GLU A 402 9.89 -5.71 18.31
CA GLU A 402 9.59 -6.15 19.67
C GLU A 402 8.67 -5.14 20.37
N TRP A 403 7.36 -5.36 20.29
CA TRP A 403 6.37 -4.46 20.92
C TRP A 403 6.39 -4.56 22.46
N ARG A 404 6.58 -3.41 23.14
CA ARG A 404 6.39 -3.28 24.59
C ARG A 404 4.96 -2.78 24.86
N ASP A 405 4.05 -3.70 25.12
CA ASP A 405 2.60 -3.45 25.23
C ASP A 405 2.12 -2.98 26.62
N ASP A 406 3.02 -2.69 27.56
CA ASP A 406 2.72 -2.13 28.87
C ASP A 406 2.77 -0.57 28.82
N PRO A 407 1.61 0.12 28.84
CA PRO A 407 1.55 1.59 28.81
C PRO A 407 2.11 2.26 30.05
N ASP A 408 2.11 1.59 31.19
CA ASP A 408 2.31 2.23 32.49
C ASP A 408 3.78 2.25 32.93
N ARG A 409 4.65 1.53 32.22
CA ARG A 409 6.05 1.30 32.63
C ARG A 409 7.07 1.84 31.64
N ASP A 410 7.47 3.08 31.83
CA ASP A 410 8.64 3.66 31.17
C ASP A 410 9.93 3.44 31.99
N PRO A 411 10.91 2.66 31.51
CA PRO A 411 12.16 2.42 32.24
C PRO A 411 13.06 3.67 32.35
N PHE A 412 12.78 4.73 31.58
CA PHE A 412 13.51 6.00 31.63
C PHE A 412 12.90 6.97 32.65
N ALA A 413 11.74 6.66 33.22
CA ALA A 413 11.23 7.39 34.38
C ALA A 413 12.10 7.03 35.59
N LYS A 414 12.91 7.99 36.06
CA LYS A 414 13.65 7.84 37.32
C LYS A 414 12.67 7.50 38.46
N PRO A 415 13.07 6.65 39.42
CA PRO A 415 12.28 6.31 40.61
C PRO A 415 11.72 7.53 41.34
#